data_AF-A0A7H8V3T5-F1
#
_entry.id   AF-A0A7H8V3T5-F1
#
_cell.length_a   1.000
_cell.length_b   1.000
_cell.length_c   1.000
_cell.angle_alpha   90.00
_cell.angle_beta   90.00
_cell.angle_gamma   90.00
#
_symmetry.space_group_name_H-M   'P 1'
#
loop_
_entity.id
_entity.type
_entity.pdbx_description
1 polymer ?
#
loop_
_entity_poly.entity_id
_entity_poly.type
_entity_poly.pdbx_seq_one_letter_code
_entity_poly.pdbx_strand_id
1 'polypeptide(L)'
;MDDLANLKHTENFTEKSNIHIFEGDLNRRGQAGGYHYDMVEGTSGNIIEGTKGPALNDAGVYEAKVEVDGIPKKANGGYSTFFPDNMSPQEVVDAINEAYSNKVLAHGNQYIGKSSNGLKIGMYIRKSDGKIISAFPME
;
A
#
# COMPACT_ATOMS: atom_id res chain seq x y z
N MET A 1 -8.13 12.56 -8.32
CA MET A 1 -6.85 12.53 -9.08
C MET A 1 -5.87 13.62 -8.66
N ASP A 2 -6.32 14.83 -8.30
CA ASP A 2 -5.42 15.90 -7.83
C ASP A 2 -4.66 15.57 -6.52
N ASP A 3 -5.22 14.70 -5.68
CA ASP A 3 -4.61 14.32 -4.40
C ASP A 3 -3.30 13.54 -4.55
N LEU A 4 -3.17 12.74 -5.61
CA LEU A 4 -1.97 11.95 -5.87
C LEU A 4 -0.91 12.74 -6.65
N ALA A 5 -1.33 13.71 -7.48
CA ALA A 5 -0.43 14.51 -8.30
C ALA A 5 0.49 15.43 -7.47
N ASN A 6 0.09 15.76 -6.24
CA ASN A 6 0.78 16.70 -5.36
C ASN A 6 1.51 16.04 -4.18
N LEU A 7 1.65 14.70 -4.19
CA LEU A 7 2.36 13.98 -3.13
C LEU A 7 3.81 14.46 -3.01
N LYS A 8 4.21 14.75 -1.78
CA LYS A 8 5.56 15.18 -1.39
C LYS A 8 6.33 14.02 -0.77
N HIS A 9 7.65 14.16 -0.75
CA HIS A 9 8.57 13.20 -0.13
C HIS A 9 8.52 11.79 -0.77
N THR A 10 8.32 11.74 -2.09
CA THR A 10 8.20 10.49 -2.85
C THR A 10 9.54 9.98 -3.40
N GLU A 11 10.67 10.60 -3.05
CA GLU A 11 12.01 10.24 -3.55
C GLU A 11 12.46 8.83 -3.18
N ASN A 12 12.00 8.31 -2.03
CA ASN A 12 12.23 6.94 -1.58
C ASN A 12 11.40 5.92 -2.36
N PHE A 13 10.41 6.35 -3.12
CA PHE A 13 9.50 5.50 -3.86
C PHE A 13 9.96 5.37 -5.31
N THR A 14 9.68 4.22 -5.89
CA THR A 14 9.66 4.11 -7.36
C THR A 14 8.39 4.76 -7.89
N GLU A 15 8.43 5.25 -9.13
CA GLU A 15 7.24 5.84 -9.80
C GLU A 15 6.03 4.90 -9.75
N LYS A 16 6.26 3.59 -9.89
CA LYS A 16 5.21 2.57 -9.82
C LYS A 16 4.70 2.29 -8.41
N SER A 17 5.45 2.63 -7.37
CA SER A 17 5.06 2.31 -6.00
C SER A 17 3.83 3.09 -5.57
N ASN A 18 3.72 4.37 -5.97
CA ASN A 18 2.55 5.18 -5.62
C ASN A 18 1.29 4.63 -6.29
N ILE A 19 1.39 4.27 -7.58
CA ILE A 19 0.31 3.58 -8.31
C ILE A 19 -0.05 2.28 -7.59
N HIS A 20 0.93 1.46 -7.23
CA HIS A 20 0.69 0.19 -6.54
C HIS A 20 -0.03 0.37 -5.19
N ILE A 21 0.28 1.41 -4.43
CA ILE A 21 -0.30 1.67 -3.10
C ILE A 21 -1.70 2.26 -3.23
N PHE A 22 -1.87 3.30 -4.03
CA PHE A 22 -3.08 4.13 -4.04
C PHE A 22 -4.05 3.79 -5.16
N GLU A 23 -3.57 3.31 -6.31
CA GLU A 23 -4.40 3.08 -7.49
C GLU A 23 -4.61 1.60 -7.80
N GLY A 24 -3.71 0.73 -7.36
CA GLY A 24 -3.62 -0.66 -7.82
C GLY A 24 -2.92 -0.76 -9.18
N ASP A 25 -2.23 -1.88 -9.44
CA ASP A 25 -1.50 -2.07 -10.68
C ASP A 25 -1.69 -3.48 -11.28
N LEU A 26 -1.54 -3.56 -12.61
CA LEU A 26 -1.45 -4.82 -13.32
C LEU A 26 0.01 -5.16 -13.60
N ASN A 27 0.45 -6.35 -13.20
CA ASN A 27 1.79 -6.81 -13.52
C ASN A 27 1.94 -7.13 -15.02
N ARG A 28 3.16 -7.46 -15.49
CA ARG A 28 3.44 -7.78 -16.91
C ARG A 28 2.60 -8.94 -17.48
N ARG A 29 1.94 -9.73 -16.65
CA ARG A 29 1.05 -10.84 -17.04
C ARG A 29 -0.44 -10.46 -16.94
N GLY A 30 -0.76 -9.18 -16.73
CA GLY A 30 -2.12 -8.68 -16.56
C GLY A 30 -2.78 -9.11 -15.25
N GLN A 31 -1.99 -9.43 -14.21
CA GLN A 31 -2.54 -9.84 -12.91
C GLN A 31 -2.57 -8.64 -11.97
N ALA A 32 -3.71 -8.43 -11.30
CA ALA A 32 -3.88 -7.40 -10.29
C ALA A 32 -2.95 -7.58 -9.09
N GLY A 33 -2.34 -6.48 -8.66
CA GLY A 33 -1.50 -6.33 -7.49
C GLY A 33 -1.81 -5.01 -6.76
N GLY A 34 -1.24 -4.89 -5.56
CA GLY A 34 -1.35 -3.66 -4.77
C GLY A 34 -2.77 -3.36 -4.29
N TYR A 35 -3.11 -2.07 -4.35
CA TYR A 35 -4.30 -1.43 -3.80
C TYR A 35 -4.40 -1.59 -2.28
N HIS A 36 -3.84 -0.61 -1.58
CA HIS A 36 -3.66 -0.59 -0.13
C HIS A 36 -4.30 0.66 0.52
N TYR A 37 -5.01 1.48 -0.23
CA TYR A 37 -5.71 2.67 0.28
C TYR A 37 -6.92 2.98 -0.61
N ASP A 38 -8.12 3.02 -0.01
CA ASP A 38 -9.42 3.02 -0.73
C ASP A 38 -10.10 4.40 -0.75
N MET A 39 -9.45 5.44 -0.24
CA MET A 39 -10.07 6.78 -0.09
C MET A 39 -9.71 7.75 -1.22
N VAL A 40 -9.12 7.28 -2.33
CA VAL A 40 -8.95 8.07 -3.56
C VAL A 40 -10.01 7.66 -4.56
N GLU A 41 -10.84 8.60 -4.99
CA GLU A 41 -11.84 8.33 -6.02
C GLU A 41 -11.22 8.24 -7.43
N GLY A 42 -11.81 7.39 -8.27
CA GLY A 42 -11.46 7.27 -9.69
C GLY A 42 -10.18 6.48 -9.96
N THR A 43 -9.76 5.62 -9.03
CA THR A 43 -8.63 4.71 -9.20
C THR A 43 -9.02 3.46 -10.01
N SER A 44 -8.03 2.79 -10.60
CA SER A 44 -8.23 1.48 -11.26
C SER A 44 -8.62 0.37 -10.27
N GLY A 45 -8.10 0.44 -9.05
CA GLY A 45 -8.36 -0.49 -7.96
C GLY A 45 -9.68 -0.21 -7.27
N ASN A 46 -10.34 -1.27 -6.82
CA ASN A 46 -11.56 -1.23 -6.01
C ASN A 46 -11.56 -2.39 -5.00
N ILE A 47 -12.16 -2.15 -3.82
CA ILE A 47 -12.57 -3.23 -2.93
C ILE A 47 -13.76 -3.97 -3.55
N ILE A 48 -13.72 -5.30 -3.53
CA ILE A 48 -14.87 -6.14 -3.91
C ILE A 48 -15.94 -6.01 -2.82
N GLU A 49 -17.15 -5.63 -3.21
CA GLU A 49 -18.27 -5.37 -2.30
C GLU A 49 -18.54 -6.54 -1.34
N GLY A 50 -18.78 -6.21 -0.06
CA GLY A 50 -19.03 -7.19 1.00
C GLY A 50 -17.81 -7.95 1.50
N THR A 51 -16.59 -7.63 1.02
CA THR A 51 -15.36 -8.30 1.46
C THR A 51 -14.52 -7.50 2.45
N LYS A 52 -14.86 -6.23 2.71
CA LYS A 52 -14.18 -5.38 3.70
C LYS A 52 -14.40 -5.95 5.11
N GLY A 53 -13.31 -6.38 5.73
CA GLY A 53 -13.30 -6.88 7.10
C GLY A 53 -13.41 -5.77 8.15
N PRO A 54 -13.56 -6.14 9.44
CA PRO A 54 -13.45 -5.19 10.55
C PRO A 54 -12.00 -4.66 10.66
N ALA A 55 -11.81 -3.64 11.48
CA ALA A 55 -10.49 -3.19 11.86
C ALA A 55 -9.73 -4.33 12.58
N LEU A 56 -8.50 -4.60 12.14
CA LEU A 56 -7.56 -5.57 12.68
C LEU A 56 -6.77 -5.02 13.86
N ASN A 57 -6.69 -3.69 13.99
CA ASN A 57 -6.01 -3.02 15.10
C ASN A 57 -6.63 -1.64 15.40
N ASP A 58 -6.20 -1.03 16.52
CA ASP A 58 -6.70 0.27 16.99
C ASP A 58 -6.38 1.43 16.03
N ALA A 59 -5.44 1.24 15.11
CA ALA A 59 -5.12 2.24 14.08
C ALA A 59 -6.14 2.23 12.94
N GLY A 60 -6.96 1.19 12.80
CA GLY A 60 -7.96 1.08 11.74
C GLY A 60 -7.46 0.37 10.48
N VAL A 61 -6.37 -0.41 10.56
CA VAL A 61 -5.97 -1.31 9.46
C VAL A 61 -7.06 -2.35 9.27
N TYR A 62 -7.40 -2.66 8.02
CA TYR A 62 -8.32 -3.73 7.69
C TYR A 62 -7.83 -4.52 6.48
N GLU A 63 -8.50 -5.61 6.16
CA GLU A 63 -8.28 -6.36 4.93
C GLU A 63 -9.55 -6.42 4.09
N ALA A 64 -9.37 -6.47 2.77
CA ALA A 64 -10.46 -6.67 1.82
C ALA A 64 -9.95 -7.36 0.56
N LYS A 65 -10.84 -8.02 -0.17
CA LYS A 65 -10.49 -8.51 -1.51
C LYS A 65 -10.53 -7.35 -2.49
N VAL A 66 -9.61 -7.35 -3.45
CA VAL A 66 -9.45 -6.26 -4.40
C VAL A 66 -9.49 -6.74 -5.84
N GLU A 67 -9.90 -5.83 -6.72
CA GLU A 67 -9.74 -5.95 -8.16
C GLU A 67 -9.09 -4.67 -8.71
N VAL A 68 -8.42 -4.80 -9.85
CA VAL A 68 -7.84 -3.66 -10.59
C VAL A 68 -8.32 -3.75 -12.03
N ASP A 69 -8.97 -2.70 -12.53
CA ASP A 69 -9.62 -2.66 -13.84
C ASP A 69 -10.59 -3.85 -14.06
N GLY A 70 -11.34 -4.22 -13.02
CA GLY A 70 -12.27 -5.36 -13.03
C GLY A 70 -11.59 -6.74 -13.03
N ILE A 71 -10.27 -6.81 -12.82
CA ILE A 71 -9.52 -8.07 -12.70
C ILE A 71 -9.29 -8.38 -11.21
N PRO A 72 -9.92 -9.43 -10.65
CA PRO A 72 -9.71 -9.80 -9.26
C PRO A 72 -8.27 -10.24 -9.00
N LYS A 73 -7.71 -9.75 -7.89
CA LYS A 73 -6.41 -10.20 -7.40
C LYS A 73 -6.47 -11.69 -7.05
N LYS A 74 -5.42 -12.43 -7.43
CA LYS A 74 -5.29 -13.87 -7.14
C LYS A 74 -4.27 -14.16 -6.05
N ALA A 75 -3.26 -13.31 -5.91
CA ALA A 75 -2.25 -13.43 -4.86
C ALA A 75 -2.90 -13.23 -3.48
N ASN A 76 -2.38 -13.89 -2.45
CA ASN A 76 -2.86 -13.81 -1.06
C ASN A 76 -4.38 -14.06 -0.92
N GLY A 77 -4.94 -14.97 -1.73
CA GLY A 77 -6.38 -15.24 -1.70
C GLY A 77 -7.26 -14.07 -2.18
N GLY A 78 -6.66 -13.09 -2.85
CA GLY A 78 -7.30 -11.86 -3.32
C GLY A 78 -7.23 -10.69 -2.36
N TYR A 79 -6.71 -10.88 -1.15
CA TYR A 79 -6.67 -9.85 -0.12
C TYR A 79 -5.51 -8.87 -0.26
N SER A 80 -5.79 -7.62 0.10
CA SER A 80 -4.83 -6.59 0.47
C SER A 80 -5.15 -6.10 1.88
N THR A 81 -4.12 -5.67 2.62
CA THR A 81 -4.30 -4.89 3.85
C THR A 81 -4.32 -3.41 3.51
N PHE A 82 -5.14 -2.64 4.21
CA PHE A 82 -5.43 -1.25 3.88
C PHE A 82 -4.97 -0.30 4.97
N PHE A 83 -4.41 0.82 4.53
CA PHE A 83 -4.11 1.95 5.40
C PHE A 83 -5.42 2.52 5.95
N PRO A 84 -5.41 3.04 7.19
CA PRO A 84 -6.62 3.59 7.81
C PRO A 84 -7.29 4.65 6.95
N ASP A 85 -8.63 4.56 6.82
CA ASP A 85 -9.44 5.46 6.00
C ASP A 85 -9.43 6.93 6.49
N ASN A 86 -8.99 7.17 7.73
CA ASN A 86 -8.88 8.50 8.32
C ASN A 86 -7.54 9.19 8.01
N MET A 87 -6.58 8.51 7.40
CA MET A 87 -5.34 9.11 6.92
C MET A 87 -5.57 9.70 5.53
N SER A 88 -4.97 10.85 5.23
CA SER A 88 -4.84 11.38 3.88
C SER A 88 -3.76 10.62 3.07
N PRO A 89 -3.75 10.73 1.73
CA PRO A 89 -2.67 10.12 0.92
C PRO A 89 -1.27 10.60 1.32
N GLN A 90 -1.14 11.87 1.71
CA GLN A 90 0.15 12.41 2.18
C GLN A 90 0.56 11.80 3.53
N GLU A 91 -0.38 11.63 4.47
CA GLU A 91 -0.08 10.97 5.75
C GLU A 91 0.34 9.51 5.55
N VAL A 92 -0.22 8.82 4.55
CA VAL A 92 0.23 7.46 4.18
C VAL A 92 1.68 7.49 3.68
N VAL A 93 2.03 8.42 2.79
CA VAL A 93 3.41 8.59 2.31
C VAL A 93 4.37 8.90 3.46
N ASP A 94 3.99 9.83 4.34
CA ASP A 94 4.82 10.23 5.47
C ASP A 94 5.03 9.05 6.45
N ALA A 95 3.97 8.30 6.78
CA ALA A 95 4.06 7.10 7.62
C ALA A 95 4.98 6.02 7.01
N ILE A 96 4.90 5.81 5.69
CA ILE A 96 5.79 4.88 4.99
C ILE A 96 7.24 5.37 5.03
N ASN A 97 7.50 6.66 4.86
CA ASN A 97 8.85 7.24 4.97
C ASN A 97 9.43 7.10 6.38
N GLU A 98 8.63 7.33 7.41
CA GLU A 98 9.01 7.08 8.80
C GLU A 98 9.40 5.61 9.00
N ALA A 99 8.53 4.68 8.59
CA ALA A 99 8.82 3.25 8.66
C ALA A 99 10.06 2.87 7.84
N TYR A 100 10.26 3.46 6.67
CA TYR A 100 11.44 3.24 5.84
C TYR A 100 12.72 3.68 6.54
N SER A 101 12.69 4.77 7.31
CA SER A 101 13.87 5.27 8.04
C SER A 101 14.34 4.32 9.15
N ASN A 102 13.43 3.60 9.80
CA ASN A 102 13.71 2.68 10.90
C ASN A 102 13.54 1.19 10.55
N LYS A 103 13.43 0.88 9.26
CA LYS A 103 13.15 -0.46 8.76
C LYS A 103 14.22 -1.48 9.16
N VAL A 104 13.77 -2.71 9.41
CA VAL A 104 14.62 -3.89 9.59
C VAL A 104 14.32 -4.92 8.50
N LEU A 105 15.34 -5.66 8.07
CA LEU A 105 15.16 -6.73 7.08
C LEU A 105 14.33 -7.87 7.70
N ALA A 106 13.25 -8.25 7.05
CA ALA A 106 12.44 -9.40 7.45
C ALA A 106 12.87 -10.66 6.68
N HIS A 107 12.76 -10.64 5.35
CA HIS A 107 13.17 -11.75 4.49
C HIS A 107 13.36 -11.29 3.04
N GLY A 108 14.39 -11.79 2.35
CA GLY A 108 14.62 -11.51 0.93
C GLY A 108 14.88 -10.02 0.65
N ASN A 109 13.87 -9.32 0.11
CA ASN A 109 13.87 -7.87 -0.07
C ASN A 109 12.70 -7.19 0.64
N GLN A 110 12.05 -7.90 1.56
CA GLN A 110 11.00 -7.39 2.42
C GLN A 110 11.61 -6.84 3.70
N TYR A 111 11.20 -5.63 4.05
CA TYR A 111 11.57 -4.92 5.26
C TYR A 111 10.31 -4.54 6.02
N ILE A 112 10.45 -4.37 7.33
CA ILE A 112 9.36 -3.94 8.20
C ILE A 112 9.86 -2.75 9.00
N GLY A 113 9.06 -1.68 9.06
CA GLY A 113 9.30 -0.53 9.92
C GLY A 113 8.03 -0.14 10.66
N LYS A 114 8.13 0.94 11.44
CA LYS A 114 6.99 1.55 12.15
C LYS A 114 6.94 3.04 11.90
N SER A 115 5.75 3.57 11.70
CA SER A 115 5.51 5.02 11.78
C SER A 115 5.50 5.49 13.24
N SER A 116 5.49 6.80 13.42
CA SER A 116 5.42 7.50 14.71
C SER A 116 4.13 7.18 15.48
N ASN A 117 3.02 6.93 14.79
CA ASN A 117 1.75 6.50 15.39
C ASN A 117 1.69 4.98 15.69
N GLY A 118 2.80 4.25 15.49
CA GLY A 118 2.91 2.83 15.83
C GLY A 118 2.41 1.87 14.74
N LEU A 119 1.93 2.39 13.60
CA LEU A 119 1.52 1.56 12.46
C LEU A 119 2.72 0.77 11.93
N LYS A 120 2.60 -0.55 11.93
CA LYS A 120 3.60 -1.44 11.37
C LYS A 120 3.42 -1.51 9.87
N ILE A 121 4.49 -1.27 9.12
CA ILE A 121 4.44 -1.18 7.66
C ILE A 121 5.45 -2.14 7.06
N GLY A 122 4.95 -3.05 6.25
CA GLY A 122 5.76 -3.91 5.38
C GLY A 122 6.11 -3.18 4.09
N MET A 123 7.34 -3.33 3.64
CA MET A 123 7.84 -2.73 2.40
C MET A 123 8.64 -3.75 1.61
N TYR A 124 8.43 -3.79 0.31
CA TYR A 124 9.38 -4.41 -0.61
C TYR A 124 10.30 -3.34 -1.16
N ILE A 125 11.60 -3.58 -1.08
CA ILE A 125 12.63 -2.61 -1.48
C ILE A 125 13.46 -3.18 -2.63
N ARG A 126 13.71 -2.36 -3.64
CA ARG A 126 14.56 -2.72 -4.77
C ARG A 126 16.03 -2.54 -4.39
N LYS A 127 16.80 -3.63 -4.46
CA LYS A 127 18.21 -3.65 -4.02
C LYS A 127 19.14 -2.73 -4.82
N SER A 128 18.81 -2.42 -6.08
CA SER A 128 19.70 -1.64 -6.95
C SER A 128 19.87 -0.18 -6.53
N ASP A 129 18.82 0.41 -5.94
CA ASP A 129 18.76 1.83 -5.60
C ASP A 129 18.12 2.12 -4.24
N GLY A 130 17.73 1.08 -3.51
CA GLY A 130 17.09 1.22 -2.19
C GLY A 130 15.64 1.70 -2.25
N LYS A 131 15.04 1.87 -3.43
CA LYS A 131 13.70 2.45 -3.55
C LYS A 131 12.59 1.45 -3.20
N ILE A 132 11.54 1.96 -2.60
CA ILE A 132 10.31 1.24 -2.26
C ILE A 132 9.57 0.90 -3.56
N ILE A 133 9.27 -0.39 -3.74
CA ILE A 133 8.48 -0.89 -4.88
C ILE A 133 7.03 -1.20 -4.50
N SER A 134 6.76 -1.42 -3.22
CA SER A 134 5.43 -1.64 -2.65
C SER A 134 5.52 -1.44 -1.14
N ALA A 135 4.45 -0.92 -0.53
CA ALA A 135 4.31 -0.78 0.91
C ALA A 135 2.86 -1.08 1.31
N PHE A 136 2.67 -1.69 2.48
CA PHE A 136 1.37 -2.09 2.99
C PHE A 136 1.37 -2.11 4.52
N PRO A 137 0.25 -1.77 5.17
CA PRO A 137 0.16 -1.86 6.62
C PRO A 137 0.03 -3.31 7.06
N MET A 138 0.45 -3.56 8.30
CA MET A 138 0.39 -4.85 8.96
C MET A 138 -0.34 -4.70 10.30
N GLU A 139 -0.93 -5.80 10.77
CA GLU A 139 -1.33 -5.96 12.17
C GLU A 139 -0.13 -6.10 13.13
#